data_AF-A0A832TMW0-F1
#
_entry.id   AF-A0A832TMW0-F1
#
_cell.length_a   1.000
_cell.length_b   1.000
_cell.length_c   1.000
_cell.angle_alpha   90.00
_cell.angle_beta   90.00
_cell.angle_gamma   90.00
#
_symmetry.space_group_name_H-M   'P 1'
#
loop_
_entity.id
_entity.type
_entity.pdbx_description
1 polymer ?
#
loop_
_entity_poly.entity_id
_entity_poly.type
_entity_poly.pdbx_seq_one_letter_code
_entity_poly.pdbx_strand_id
1 'polypeptide(L)'
;KSQTIANTIAELLAQGKSVLFVSEKMAALQVVKSRLDNAGLGELCLEVHSHQTRKKAVLEELEKTLNREEPPAISAERDLNELEKLKQELDGYAETLREPAGKIYPSLYSLYGVKEKNRIYFESKGLKMPRFKFQDPDDWETAA
;
A
#
# COMPACT_ATOMS: atom_id res chain seq x y z
N LYS A 1 11.69 14.41 3.22
CA LYS A 1 13.14 14.59 2.96
C LYS A 1 13.93 13.32 3.29
N SER A 2 13.97 12.85 4.54
CA SER A 2 14.68 11.62 4.92
C SER A 2 14.13 10.34 4.26
N GLN A 3 12.81 10.26 3.98
CA GLN A 3 12.26 9.14 3.21
C GLN A 3 12.85 9.06 1.81
N THR A 4 12.93 10.21 1.13
CA THR A 4 13.45 10.30 -0.23
C THR A 4 14.90 9.82 -0.28
N ILE A 5 15.72 10.19 0.71
CA ILE A 5 17.11 9.73 0.82
C ILE A 5 17.16 8.22 1.03
N ALA A 6 16.40 7.67 1.99
CA ALA A 6 16.36 6.24 2.25
C ALA A 6 15.92 5.44 1.01
N ASN A 7 14.88 5.90 0.31
CA ASN A 7 14.42 5.26 -0.93
C ASN A 7 15.48 5.33 -2.04
N THR A 8 16.19 6.46 -2.17
CA THR A 8 17.27 6.60 -3.17
C THR A 8 18.42 5.63 -2.86
N ILE A 9 18.78 5.49 -1.58
CA ILE A 9 19.81 4.53 -1.15
C ILE A 9 19.35 3.10 -1.46
N ALA A 10 18.11 2.74 -1.10
CA ALA A 10 17.55 1.42 -1.38
C ALA A 10 17.56 1.07 -2.88
N GLU A 11 17.18 2.01 -3.74
CA GLU A 11 17.22 1.84 -5.20
C GLU A 11 18.64 1.61 -5.72
N LEU A 12 19.62 2.39 -5.23
CA LEU A 12 21.02 2.21 -5.62
C LEU A 12 21.60 0.88 -5.14
N LEU A 13 21.22 0.43 -3.93
CA LEU A 13 21.59 -0.88 -3.41
C LEU A 13 20.98 -2.01 -4.25
N ALA A 14 19.71 -1.89 -4.65
CA ALA A 14 19.06 -2.86 -5.54
C ALA A 14 19.74 -2.97 -6.91
N GLN A 15 20.35 -1.88 -7.39
CA GLN A 15 21.18 -1.85 -8.59
C GLN A 15 22.63 -2.35 -8.36
N GLY A 16 22.96 -2.85 -7.17
CA GLY A 16 24.30 -3.35 -6.83
C GLY A 16 25.36 -2.26 -6.65
N LYS A 17 24.95 -1.00 -6.41
CA LYS A 17 25.88 0.12 -6.22
C LYS A 17 26.21 0.33 -4.75
N SER A 18 27.46 0.71 -4.46
CA SER A 18 27.88 1.16 -3.13
C SER A 18 27.53 2.64 -2.93
N VAL A 19 26.98 2.99 -1.76
CA VAL A 19 26.53 4.36 -1.44
C VAL A 19 27.19 4.85 -0.15
N LEU A 20 27.82 6.03 -0.20
CA LEU A 20 28.33 6.73 0.98
C LEU A 20 27.39 7.88 1.33
N PHE A 21 26.69 7.77 2.46
CA PHE A 21 25.83 8.83 2.97
C PHE A 21 26.56 9.64 4.06
N VAL A 22 26.66 10.96 3.83
CA VAL A 22 27.34 11.89 4.75
C VAL A 22 26.37 12.99 5.18
N SER A 23 26.41 13.35 6.45
CA SER A 23 25.64 14.47 6.99
C SER A 23 26.41 15.14 8.13
N GLU A 24 26.24 16.46 8.26
CA GLU A 24 26.80 17.24 9.36
C GLU A 24 26.14 16.91 10.72
N LYS A 25 24.86 16.53 10.70
CA LYS A 25 24.08 16.28 11.92
C LYS A 25 23.86 14.79 12.15
N MET A 26 24.28 14.30 13.32
CA MET A 26 24.05 12.91 13.75
C MET A 26 22.57 12.49 13.67
N ALA A 27 21.65 13.40 14.02
CA ALA A 27 20.22 13.13 13.94
C ALA A 27 19.75 12.75 12.52
N ALA A 28 20.34 13.34 11.47
CA ALA A 28 19.98 12.99 10.10
C ALA A 28 20.48 11.60 9.70
N LEU A 29 21.70 11.23 10.14
CA LEU A 29 22.24 9.87 9.96
C LEU A 29 21.36 8.84 10.65
N GLN A 30 21.02 9.05 11.91
CA GLN A 30 20.18 8.13 12.69
C GLN A 30 18.77 7.97 12.10
N VAL A 31 18.14 9.07 11.64
CA VAL A 31 16.80 9.00 11.05
C VAL A 31 16.80 8.24 9.71
N VAL A 32 17.85 8.37 8.89
CA VAL A 32 17.96 7.62 7.64
C VAL A 32 18.28 6.15 7.93
N LYS A 33 19.22 5.89 8.86
CA LYS A 33 19.59 4.54 9.27
C LYS A 33 18.40 3.77 9.85
N SER A 34 17.62 4.37 10.74
CA SER A 34 16.41 3.76 11.28
C SER A 34 15.37 3.43 10.19
N ARG A 35 15.29 4.23 9.11
CA ARG A 35 14.40 3.91 7.98
C ARG A 35 14.90 2.72 7.18
N LEU A 36 16.22 2.63 6.98
CA LEU A 36 16.84 1.49 6.32
C LEU A 36 16.70 0.21 7.18
N ASP A 37 16.89 0.30 8.49
CA ASP A 37 16.63 -0.78 9.45
C ASP A 37 15.18 -1.29 9.34
N ASN A 38 14.21 -0.37 9.38
CA ASN A 38 12.78 -0.70 9.28
C ASN A 38 12.42 -1.32 7.93
N ALA A 39 13.21 -1.05 6.89
CA ALA A 39 13.06 -1.65 5.56
C ALA A 39 13.84 -2.97 5.40
N GLY A 40 14.51 -3.46 6.45
CA GLY A 40 15.35 -4.66 6.41
C GLY A 40 16.71 -4.46 5.73
N LEU A 41 17.08 -3.22 5.41
CA LEU A 41 18.35 -2.85 4.75
C LEU A 41 19.43 -2.41 5.76
N GLY A 42 19.11 -2.41 7.05
CA GLY A 42 20.04 -2.02 8.12
C GLY A 42 21.33 -2.83 8.13
N GLU A 43 21.24 -4.13 7.84
CA GLU A 43 22.39 -5.05 7.79
C GLU A 43 23.35 -4.76 6.63
N LEU A 44 22.90 -4.00 5.63
CA LEU A 44 23.74 -3.54 4.52
C LEU A 44 24.44 -2.21 4.82
N CYS A 45 24.15 -1.59 5.97
CA CYS A 45 24.64 -0.27 6.34
C CYS A 45 25.83 -0.38 7.29
N LEU A 46 26.99 0.14 6.89
CA LEU A 46 28.15 0.26 7.77
C LEU A 46 28.21 1.64 8.42
N GLU A 47 28.04 1.71 9.74
CA GLU A 47 28.12 2.98 10.48
C GLU A 47 29.57 3.36 10.82
N VAL A 48 30.10 4.37 10.14
CA VAL A 48 31.44 4.92 10.42
C VAL A 48 31.33 6.21 11.23
N HIS A 49 31.29 6.08 12.55
CA HIS A 49 31.53 7.19 13.47
C HIS A 49 33.04 7.21 13.87
N SER A 50 33.59 8.22 14.56
CA SER A 50 35.02 8.28 14.99
C SER A 50 35.25 7.92 16.48
N HIS A 51 36.42 7.33 16.82
CA HIS A 51 36.90 6.67 18.07
C HIS A 51 37.10 5.12 18.10
N GLN A 52 38.38 4.73 18.12
CA GLN A 52 39.11 3.48 18.47
C GLN A 52 38.42 2.11 18.71
N THR A 53 37.17 2.03 19.15
CA THR A 53 36.49 0.76 19.51
C THR A 53 35.99 -0.04 18.29
N ARG A 54 36.16 0.52 17.08
CA ARG A 54 35.39 0.16 15.86
C ARG A 54 35.94 -0.94 14.96
N LYS A 55 37.24 -1.23 14.95
CA LYS A 55 37.76 -2.21 13.97
C LYS A 55 37.15 -3.60 14.15
N LYS A 56 37.01 -4.03 15.42
CA LYS A 56 36.45 -5.34 15.75
C LYS A 56 34.95 -5.43 15.46
N ALA A 57 34.18 -4.40 15.80
CA ALA A 57 32.75 -4.34 15.51
C ALA A 57 32.45 -4.33 13.99
N VAL A 58 33.24 -3.60 13.20
CA VAL A 58 33.15 -3.59 11.73
C VAL A 58 33.49 -4.97 11.15
N LEU A 59 34.53 -5.62 11.67
CA LEU A 59 34.90 -6.99 11.27
C LEU A 59 33.80 -8.00 11.63
N GLU A 60 33.21 -7.91 12.81
CA GLU A 60 32.11 -8.78 13.24
C GLU A 60 30.84 -8.57 12.39
N GLU A 61 30.55 -7.35 11.97
CA GLU A 61 29.41 -7.02 11.09
C GLU A 61 29.64 -7.51 9.65
N LEU A 62 30.87 -7.37 9.14
CA LEU A 62 31.29 -7.96 7.86
C LEU A 62 31.22 -9.48 7.88
N GLU A 63 31.72 -10.12 8.95
CA GLU A 63 31.69 -11.57 9.12
C GLU A 63 30.25 -12.10 9.17
N LYS A 64 29.36 -11.43 9.90
CA LYS A 64 27.92 -11.77 9.92
C LYS A 64 27.28 -11.65 8.55
N THR A 65 27.62 -10.60 7.79
CA THR A 65 27.05 -10.37 6.46
C THR A 65 27.56 -11.39 5.43
N LEU A 66 28.85 -11.75 5.50
CA LEU A 66 29.47 -12.75 4.61
C LEU A 66 29.00 -14.18 4.88
N ASN A 67 28.73 -14.51 6.15
CA ASN A 67 28.26 -15.84 6.55
C ASN A 67 26.74 -15.99 6.44
N ARG A 68 26.04 -14.99 5.89
CA ARG A 68 24.59 -15.02 5.75
C ARG A 68 24.19 -15.92 4.58
N GLU A 69 23.18 -16.75 4.79
CA GLU A 69 22.52 -17.45 3.70
C GLU A 69 21.83 -16.44 2.76
N GLU A 70 21.92 -16.67 1.44
CA GLU A 70 21.23 -15.82 0.48
C GLU A 70 19.74 -15.73 0.86
N PRO A 71 19.18 -14.51 0.96
CA PRO A 71 17.76 -14.38 1.21
C PRO A 71 17.01 -15.14 0.11
N PRO A 72 15.92 -15.83 0.47
CA PRO A 72 15.15 -16.60 -0.51
C PRO A 72 14.76 -15.66 -1.66
N ALA A 73 14.94 -16.14 -2.89
CA ALA A 73 14.57 -15.37 -4.08
C ALA A 73 13.14 -14.84 -3.91
N ILE A 74 12.97 -13.53 -4.11
CA ILE A 74 11.65 -12.91 -4.14
C ILE A 74 10.88 -13.63 -5.25
N SER A 75 9.90 -14.44 -4.85
CA SER A 75 9.06 -15.17 -5.80
C SER A 75 8.11 -14.15 -6.41
N ALA A 76 8.53 -13.55 -7.53
CA ALA A 76 7.69 -12.64 -8.32
C ALA A 76 6.32 -13.27 -8.64
N GLU A 77 6.27 -14.60 -8.70
CA GLU A 77 5.06 -15.40 -8.85
C GLU A 77 4.08 -15.23 -7.66
N ARG A 78 4.55 -15.15 -6.42
CA ARG A 78 3.66 -14.89 -5.25
C ARG A 78 3.00 -13.52 -5.34
N ASP A 79 3.79 -12.49 -5.61
CA ASP A 79 3.29 -11.12 -5.69
C ASP A 79 2.33 -10.95 -6.88
N LEU A 80 2.63 -11.59 -8.02
CA LEU A 80 1.74 -11.64 -9.18
C LEU A 80 0.42 -12.36 -8.87
N ASN A 81 0.47 -13.50 -8.18
CA ASN A 81 -0.73 -14.24 -7.80
C ASN A 81 -1.61 -13.45 -6.83
N GLU A 82 -1.01 -12.75 -5.87
CA GLU A 82 -1.75 -11.90 -4.92
C GLU A 82 -2.40 -10.71 -5.63
N LEU A 83 -1.68 -10.08 -6.57
CA LEU A 83 -2.21 -9.00 -7.41
C LEU A 83 -3.39 -9.48 -8.25
N GLU A 84 -3.26 -10.66 -8.88
CA GLU A 84 -4.32 -11.22 -9.73
C GLU A 84 -5.56 -11.59 -8.92
N LYS A 85 -5.38 -12.12 -7.71
CA LYS A 85 -6.48 -12.37 -6.76
C LYS A 85 -7.23 -11.09 -6.39
N LEU A 86 -6.50 -10.05 -5.97
CA LEU A 86 -7.10 -8.76 -5.61
C LEU A 86 -7.84 -8.12 -6.78
N LYS A 87 -7.29 -8.23 -7.98
CA LYS A 87 -7.95 -7.79 -9.21
C LYS A 87 -9.27 -8.53 -9.43
N GLN A 88 -9.27 -9.86 -9.31
CA GLN A 88 -10.49 -10.66 -9.45
C GLN A 88 -11.56 -10.29 -8.41
N GLU A 89 -11.16 -10.02 -7.15
CA GLU A 89 -12.09 -9.58 -6.11
C GLU A 89 -12.74 -8.23 -6.46
N LEU A 90 -11.96 -7.27 -6.97
CA LEU A 90 -12.45 -5.96 -7.39
C LEU A 90 -13.36 -6.04 -8.62
N ASP A 91 -12.95 -6.83 -9.61
CA ASP A 91 -13.72 -7.05 -10.84
C ASP A 91 -15.06 -7.73 -10.49
N GLY A 92 -15.04 -8.77 -9.64
CA GLY A 92 -16.26 -9.45 -9.18
C GLY A 92 -17.20 -8.54 -8.41
N TYR A 93 -16.68 -7.64 -7.56
CA TYR A 93 -17.50 -6.63 -6.90
C TYR A 93 -18.17 -5.67 -7.91
N ALA A 94 -17.41 -5.22 -8.92
CA ALA A 94 -17.93 -4.34 -9.97
C ALA A 94 -18.97 -5.02 -10.86
N GLU A 95 -18.80 -6.31 -11.14
CA GLU A 95 -19.77 -7.14 -11.87
C GLU A 95 -21.05 -7.29 -11.05
N THR A 96 -20.96 -7.66 -9.78
CA THR A 96 -22.12 -7.80 -8.88
C THR A 96 -22.94 -6.51 -8.81
N LEU A 97 -22.30 -5.33 -8.78
CA LEU A 97 -22.99 -4.04 -8.79
C LEU A 97 -23.78 -3.76 -10.08
N ARG A 98 -23.38 -4.39 -11.19
CA ARG A 98 -24.01 -4.26 -12.50
C ARG A 98 -25.07 -5.33 -12.75
N GLU A 99 -25.18 -6.34 -11.90
CA GLU A 99 -26.24 -7.33 -11.98
C GLU A 99 -27.61 -6.73 -11.61
N PRO A 100 -28.70 -7.24 -12.20
CA PRO A 100 -30.05 -6.81 -11.87
C PRO A 100 -30.41 -6.97 -10.39
N ALA A 101 -30.95 -5.90 -9.81
CA ALA A 101 -31.45 -5.91 -8.44
C ALA A 101 -32.94 -6.25 -8.46
N GLY A 102 -33.25 -7.55 -8.46
CA GLY A 102 -34.61 -8.08 -8.55
C GLY A 102 -35.23 -7.93 -9.96
N LYS A 103 -36.53 -8.19 -10.08
CA LYS A 103 -37.22 -8.29 -11.38
C LYS A 103 -37.50 -6.96 -12.07
N ILE A 104 -37.47 -5.85 -11.32
CA ILE A 104 -37.97 -4.55 -11.76
C ILE A 104 -36.82 -3.58 -12.12
N TYR A 105 -35.64 -3.73 -11.51
CA TYR A 105 -34.57 -2.75 -11.65
C TYR A 105 -33.33 -3.31 -12.37
N PRO A 106 -32.70 -2.54 -13.29
CA PRO A 106 -31.62 -3.04 -14.14
C PRO A 106 -30.34 -3.43 -13.41
N SER A 107 -29.98 -2.69 -12.34
CA SER A 107 -28.88 -2.99 -11.41
C SER A 107 -28.79 -1.99 -10.27
N LEU A 108 -28.10 -2.33 -9.18
CA LEU A 108 -27.87 -1.38 -8.07
C LEU A 108 -27.10 -0.14 -8.55
N TYR A 109 -26.14 -0.32 -9.46
CA TYR A 109 -25.43 0.78 -10.11
C TYR A 109 -26.39 1.74 -10.84
N SER A 110 -27.33 1.20 -11.62
CA SER A 110 -28.32 2.01 -12.32
C SER A 110 -29.25 2.77 -11.36
N LEU A 111 -29.67 2.12 -10.26
CA LEU A 111 -30.53 2.71 -9.24
C LEU A 111 -29.83 3.89 -8.55
N TYR A 112 -28.55 3.73 -8.23
CA TYR A 112 -27.74 4.81 -7.68
C TYR A 112 -27.62 5.99 -8.66
N GLY A 113 -27.40 5.71 -9.94
CA GLY A 113 -27.37 6.75 -10.98
C GLY A 113 -28.70 7.51 -11.11
N VAL A 114 -29.83 6.81 -11.04
CA VAL A 114 -31.16 7.44 -11.05
C VAL A 114 -31.35 8.30 -9.80
N LYS A 115 -31.00 7.81 -8.61
CA LYS A 115 -31.05 8.58 -7.36
C LYS A 115 -30.23 9.88 -7.49
N GLU A 116 -29.01 9.78 -8.01
CA GLU A 116 -28.09 10.90 -8.12
C GLU A 116 -28.58 11.97 -9.10
N LYS A 117 -29.09 11.56 -10.27
CA LYS A 117 -29.73 12.48 -11.23
C LYS A 117 -30.92 13.22 -10.60
N ASN A 118 -31.74 12.51 -9.84
CA ASN A 118 -32.88 13.12 -9.14
C ASN A 118 -32.40 14.11 -8.07
N ARG A 119 -31.38 13.75 -7.28
CA ARG A 119 -30.79 14.65 -6.28
C ARG A 119 -30.34 15.97 -6.92
N ILE A 120 -29.57 15.89 -8.01
CA ILE A 120 -29.09 17.05 -8.76
C ILE A 120 -30.27 17.88 -9.30
N TYR A 121 -31.31 17.22 -9.82
CA TYR A 121 -32.52 17.90 -10.29
C TYR A 121 -33.19 18.72 -9.18
N PHE A 122 -33.44 18.13 -8.01
CA PHE A 122 -34.06 18.84 -6.88
C PHE A 122 -33.18 20.00 -6.38
N GLU A 123 -31.87 19.77 -6.22
CA GLU A 123 -30.92 20.80 -5.80
C GLU A 123 -30.88 21.98 -6.78
N SER A 124 -30.93 21.70 -8.10
CA SER A 124 -30.97 22.75 -9.15
C SER A 124 -32.23 23.63 -9.11
N LYS A 125 -33.31 23.12 -8.51
CA LYS A 125 -34.58 23.84 -8.30
C LYS A 125 -34.69 24.47 -6.91
N GLY A 126 -33.63 24.41 -6.10
CA GLY A 126 -33.63 24.90 -4.72
C GLY A 126 -34.50 24.06 -3.77
N LEU A 127 -34.88 22.85 -4.18
CA LEU A 127 -35.71 21.93 -3.42
C LEU A 127 -34.84 20.82 -2.80
N LYS A 128 -35.27 20.26 -1.66
CA LYS A 128 -34.64 19.07 -1.09
C LYS A 128 -35.27 17.82 -1.66
N MET A 129 -34.44 16.83 -2.01
CA MET A 129 -34.93 15.53 -2.45
C MET A 129 -35.78 14.88 -1.33
N PRO A 130 -37.02 14.45 -1.62
CA PRO A 130 -37.87 13.80 -0.63
C PRO A 130 -37.24 12.47 -0.18
N ARG A 131 -37.23 12.25 1.14
CA ARG A 131 -36.77 10.99 1.74
C ARG A 131 -37.97 10.12 2.04
N PHE A 132 -38.07 8.97 1.37
CA PHE A 132 -39.03 7.94 1.72
C PHE A 132 -38.41 7.00 2.76
N LYS A 133 -39.14 6.73 3.83
CA LYS A 133 -38.82 5.65 4.77
C LYS A 133 -39.64 4.45 4.34
N PHE A 134 -38.95 3.39 3.93
CA PHE A 134 -39.58 2.10 3.70
C PHE A 134 -39.88 1.44 5.04
N GLN A 135 -41.05 0.80 5.15
CA GLN A 135 -41.40 -0.02 6.31
C GLN A 135 -40.82 -1.43 6.09
N ASP A 136 -40.12 -1.93 7.10
CA ASP A 136 -39.59 -3.29 7.24
C ASP A 136 -38.92 -3.84 5.95
N PRO A 137 -37.77 -3.26 5.53
CA PRO A 137 -37.10 -3.65 4.29
C PRO A 137 -36.50 -5.06 4.34
N ASP A 138 -36.27 -5.59 5.54
CA ASP A 138 -35.64 -6.89 5.78
C ASP A 138 -36.62 -8.06 5.56
N ASP A 139 -37.93 -7.79 5.60
CA ASP A 139 -39.01 -8.78 5.35
C ASP A 139 -39.44 -8.84 3.89
N TRP A 140 -38.79 -8.06 3.02
CA TRP A 140 -39.12 -8.06 1.60
C TRP A 140 -38.57 -9.31 0.94
N GLU A 141 -39.45 -10.12 0.35
CA GLU A 141 -39.04 -11.32 -0.39
C GLU A 141 -38.01 -10.96 -1.47
N THR A 142 -36.81 -11.50 -1.34
CA THR A 142 -35.85 -11.57 -2.44
C THR A 142 -36.33 -12.68 -3.37
N ALA A 143 -37.09 -12.31 -4.39
CA ALA A 143 -37.64 -13.29 -5.33
C ALA A 143 -36.50 -14.05 -6.04
N ALA A 144 -36.59 -15.39 -5.98
CA ALA A 144 -35.78 -16.36 -6.71
C ALA A 144 -35.77 -16.13 -8.24
#